data_AF-A0A9J7ACG4-F1
#
_entry.id   AF-A0A9J7ACG4-F1
#
_cell.length_a   1.000
_cell.length_b   1.000
_cell.length_c   1.000
_cell.angle_alpha   90.00
_cell.angle_beta   90.00
_cell.angle_gamma   90.00
#
_symmetry.space_group_name_H-M   'P 1'
#
loop_
_entity.id
_entity.type
_entity.pdbx_description
1 polymer ?
#
loop_
_entity_poly.entity_id
_entity_poly.type
_entity_poly.pdbx_seq_one_letter_code
_entity_poly.pdbx_strand_id
1 'polypeptide(L)'
;MTLPFPADIATPVILIALIFSAALLMLQLAVGPFGHVRFIHLHQSYLKYPAPLRKTLSSAAIIIILIATAHLLGAISFLPAE
;
A
#
# COMPACT_ATOMS: atom_id res chain seq x y z
N MET A 1 -19.06 -8.27 -2.24
CA MET A 1 -18.76 -8.19 -3.69
C MET A 1 -17.62 -9.17 -3.98
N THR A 2 -17.78 -10.07 -4.95
CA THR A 2 -16.78 -11.08 -5.28
C THR A 2 -16.04 -10.71 -6.57
N LEU A 3 -14.71 -10.68 -6.52
CA LEU A 3 -13.88 -10.33 -7.68
C LEU A 3 -13.46 -11.60 -8.44
N PRO A 4 -13.32 -11.53 -9.78
CA PRO A 4 -13.03 -12.68 -10.64
C PRO A 4 -11.54 -13.07 -10.60
N PHE A 5 -10.97 -13.18 -9.41
CA PHE A 5 -9.58 -13.59 -9.19
C PHE A 5 -9.53 -14.73 -8.18
N PRO A 6 -8.64 -15.71 -8.39
CA PRO A 6 -8.52 -16.86 -7.49
C PRO A 6 -7.87 -16.43 -6.17
N ALA A 7 -8.49 -16.81 -5.04
CA ALA A 7 -8.15 -16.29 -3.72
C ALA A 7 -6.76 -16.69 -3.22
N ASP A 8 -6.27 -17.86 -3.60
CA ASP A 8 -4.95 -18.41 -3.31
C ASP A 8 -3.81 -17.51 -3.80
N ILE A 9 -4.02 -16.82 -4.92
CA ILE A 9 -3.06 -15.86 -5.51
C ILE A 9 -3.41 -14.43 -5.11
N ALA A 10 -4.68 -14.04 -5.16
CA ALA A 10 -5.10 -12.66 -4.94
C ALA A 10 -4.80 -12.18 -3.51
N THR A 11 -5.01 -13.05 -2.51
CA THR A 11 -4.81 -12.72 -1.10
C THR A 11 -3.34 -12.38 -0.78
N PRO A 12 -2.34 -13.23 -1.10
CA PRO A 12 -0.94 -12.88 -0.83
C PRO A 12 -0.47 -11.67 -1.63
N VAL A 13 -0.92 -11.51 -2.89
CA VAL A 13 -0.59 -10.32 -3.71
C VAL A 13 -1.08 -9.04 -3.06
N ILE A 14 -2.31 -9.03 -2.54
CA ILE A 14 -2.89 -7.86 -1.86
C ILE A 14 -2.18 -7.57 -0.55
N LEU A 15 -1.78 -8.59 0.21
CA LEU A 15 -1.00 -8.40 1.43
C LEU A 15 0.38 -7.80 1.14
N ILE A 16 1.07 -8.27 0.09
CA ILE A 16 2.35 -7.68 -0.34
C ILE A 16 2.15 -6.23 -0.78
N ALA A 17 1.14 -5.97 -1.60
CA ALA A 17 0.81 -4.63 -2.07
C ALA A 17 0.44 -3.70 -0.90
N LEU A 18 -0.26 -4.20 0.12
CA LEU A 18 -0.60 -3.49 1.35
C LEU A 18 0.67 -3.09 2.12
N ILE A 19 1.61 -4.01 2.33
CA ILE A 19 2.86 -3.73 3.04
C ILE A 19 3.65 -2.65 2.32
N PHE A 20 3.81 -2.76 1.00
CA PHE A 20 4.50 -1.74 0.21
C PHE A 20 3.79 -0.38 0.27
N SER A 21 2.46 -0.38 0.18
CA SER A 21 1.66 0.86 0.23
C SER A 21 1.73 1.54 1.59
N ALA A 22 1.68 0.76 2.67
CA ALA A 22 1.84 1.25 4.04
C ALA A 22 3.25 1.83 4.24
N ALA A 23 4.29 1.13 3.79
CA ALA A 23 5.66 1.63 3.84
C ALA A 23 5.82 2.94 3.07
N LEU A 24 5.17 3.08 1.91
CA LEU A 24 5.20 4.30 1.09
C LEU A 24 4.48 5.47 1.77
N LEU A 25 3.34 5.23 2.42
CA LEU A 25 2.67 6.25 3.24
C LEU A 25 3.50 6.65 4.46
N MET A 26 4.11 5.69 5.16
CA MET A 26 5.01 5.97 6.28
C MET A 26 6.22 6.78 5.83
N LEU A 27 6.78 6.47 4.66
CA LEU A 27 7.87 7.22 4.04
C LEU A 27 7.42 8.64 3.68
N GLN A 28 6.22 8.82 3.14
CA GLN A 28 5.68 10.13 2.79
C GLN A 28 5.39 11.00 4.02
N LEU A 29 4.83 10.42 5.08
CA LEU A 29 4.46 11.14 6.30
C LEU A 29 5.62 11.28 7.28
N ALA A 30 6.79 10.68 6.99
CA ALA A 30 7.91 10.54 7.93
C ALA A 30 7.50 9.90 9.27
N VAL A 31 6.62 8.90 9.22
CA VAL A 31 6.10 8.19 10.39
C VAL A 31 6.81 6.85 10.57
N GLY A 32 7.01 6.43 11.82
CA GLY A 32 7.68 5.17 12.17
C GLY A 32 9.17 5.19 11.86
N PRO A 33 9.73 4.18 11.17
CA PRO A 33 11.18 4.11 10.95
C PRO A 33 11.70 5.31 10.16
N PHE A 34 10.89 5.87 9.25
CA PHE A 34 11.28 6.99 8.39
C PHE A 34 11.28 8.36 9.09
N GLY A 35 10.72 8.46 10.29
CA GLY A 35 10.82 9.65 11.16
C GLY A 35 12.11 9.67 11.99
N HIS A 36 12.84 8.55 12.06
CA HIS A 36 14.07 8.46 12.83
C HIS A 36 15.23 9.16 12.09
N VAL A 37 16.10 9.85 12.83
CA VAL A 37 17.28 10.56 12.31
C VAL A 37 18.14 9.71 11.35
N ARG A 38 18.21 8.39 11.57
CA ARG A 38 18.97 7.45 10.73
C ARG A 38 18.36 7.27 9.34
N PHE A 39 17.03 7.32 9.21
CA PHE A 39 16.31 7.00 7.97
C PHE A 39 15.58 8.20 7.35
N ILE A 40 15.62 9.37 8.00
CA ILE A 40 15.00 10.61 7.49
C ILE A 40 15.52 11.01 6.10
N HIS A 41 16.75 10.61 5.75
CA HIS A 41 17.32 10.82 4.43
C HIS A 41 16.50 10.14 3.31
N LEU A 42 15.83 9.03 3.60
CA LEU A 42 14.92 8.36 2.65
C LEU A 42 13.69 9.21 2.40
N HIS A 43 13.08 9.77 3.46
CA HIS A 43 11.95 10.69 3.34
C HIS A 43 12.36 11.96 2.55
N GLN A 44 13.51 12.55 2.88
CA GLN A 44 14.02 13.71 2.15
C GLN A 44 14.29 13.38 0.68
N SER A 45 14.81 12.19 0.38
CA SER A 45 15.01 11.73 -1.01
C SER A 45 13.69 11.55 -1.74
N TYR A 46 12.67 11.00 -1.06
CA TYR A 46 11.32 10.90 -1.59
C TYR A 46 10.72 12.29 -1.90
N LEU A 47 11.00 13.30 -1.07
CA LEU A 47 10.55 14.67 -1.33
C LEU A 47 11.21 15.34 -2.53
N LYS A 48 12.35 14.84 -3.02
CA LYS A 48 13.00 15.35 -4.24
C LYS A 48 12.31 14.88 -5.52
N TYR A 49 11.46 13.86 -5.45
CA TYR A 49 10.71 13.39 -6.62
C TYR A 49 9.70 14.44 -7.10
N PRO A 50 9.41 14.48 -8.42
CA PRO A 50 8.46 15.42 -8.98
C PRO A 50 7.07 15.25 -8.34
N ALA A 51 6.40 16.38 -8.08
CA ALA A 51 5.08 16.41 -7.47
C ALA A 51 4.04 15.43 -8.09
N PRO A 52 3.92 15.28 -9.43
CA PRO A 52 2.98 14.32 -10.01
C PRO A 52 3.32 12.87 -9.67
N LEU A 53 4.60 12.50 -9.63
CA LEU A 53 5.01 11.14 -9.27
C LEU A 53 4.66 10.81 -7.82
N ARG A 54 4.92 11.74 -6.90
CA ARG A 54 4.54 11.55 -5.50
C ARG A 54 3.03 11.40 -5.35
N LYS A 55 2.24 12.28 -5.99
CA LYS A 55 0.77 12.21 -5.91
C LYS A 55 0.20 10.91 -6.47
N THR A 56 0.72 10.43 -7.59
CA THR A 56 0.29 9.16 -8.19
C THR A 56 0.63 7.97 -7.30
N LEU A 57 1.86 7.92 -6.75
CA LEU A 57 2.27 6.89 -5.79
C LEU A 57 1.42 6.92 -4.51
N SER A 58 1.20 8.10 -3.92
CA SER A 58 0.35 8.27 -2.74
C SER A 58 -1.09 7.83 -3.00
N SER A 59 -1.66 8.23 -4.14
CA SER A 59 -3.02 7.87 -4.49
C SER A 59 -3.17 6.37 -4.72
N ALA A 60 -2.22 5.74 -5.41
CA ALA A 60 -2.20 4.29 -5.61
C ALA A 60 -2.08 3.56 -4.26
N ALA A 61 -1.19 4.01 -3.38
CA ALA A 61 -1.01 3.42 -2.06
C ALA A 61 -2.30 3.49 -1.22
N ILE A 62 -2.99 4.64 -1.21
CA ILE A 62 -4.26 4.81 -0.49
C ILE A 62 -5.34 3.86 -1.05
N ILE A 63 -5.45 3.74 -2.37
CA ILE A 63 -6.43 2.84 -3.01
C ILE A 63 -6.15 1.39 -2.61
N ILE A 64 -4.90 0.96 -2.68
CA ILE A 64 -4.50 -0.41 -2.28
C ILE A 64 -4.82 -0.66 -0.81
N ILE A 65 -4.52 0.29 0.08
CA ILE A 65 -4.83 0.17 1.50
C ILE A 65 -6.34 0.04 1.72
N LEU A 66 -7.16 0.84 1.03
CA LEU A 66 -8.62 0.76 1.13
C LEU A 66 -9.14 -0.60 0.66
N ILE A 67 -8.66 -1.09 -0.49
CA ILE A 67 -9.05 -2.40 -1.03
C ILE A 67 -8.63 -3.53 -0.09
N ALA A 68 -7.39 -3.51 0.39
CA ALA A 68 -6.86 -4.52 1.29
C ALA A 68 -7.58 -4.50 2.64
N THR A 69 -7.89 -3.32 3.18
CA THR A 69 -8.64 -3.16 4.42
C THR A 69 -10.07 -3.67 4.24
N ALA A 70 -10.74 -3.32 3.15
CA ALA A 70 -12.07 -3.84 2.83
C ALA A 70 -12.08 -5.37 2.65
N HIS A 71 -11.00 -5.94 2.10
CA HIS A 71 -10.82 -7.38 1.99
C HIS A 71 -10.62 -8.05 3.36
N LEU A 72 -9.76 -7.49 4.22
CA LEU A 72 -9.52 -7.99 5.58
C LEU A 72 -10.74 -7.87 6.49
N LEU A 73 -11.58 -6.84 6.30
CA LEU A 73 -12.86 -6.70 7.00
C LEU A 73 -13.96 -7.64 6.45
N GLY A 74 -13.68 -8.38 5.38
CA GLY A 74 -14.65 -9.30 4.75
C GLY A 74 -15.70 -8.61 3.87
N ALA A 75 -15.55 -7.32 3.57
CA ALA A 75 -16.46 -6.60 2.67
C ALA A 75 -16.24 -6.97 1.19
N ILE A 76 -15.01 -7.33 0.83
CA ILE A 76 -14.61 -7.80 -0.51
C ILE A 76 -13.99 -9.19 -0.36
N SER A 77 -14.41 -10.12 -1.21
CA SER A 77 -13.88 -11.49 -1.22
C SER A 77 -13.42 -11.87 -2.61
N PHE A 78 -12.42 -12.75 -2.70
CA PHE A 78 -11.97 -13.34 -3.96
C PHE A 78 -12.71 -14.65 -4.20
N LEU A 79 -12.70 -15.13 -5.45
CA LEU A 79 -13.29 -16.43 -5.76
C LEU A 79 -12.55 -17.51 -4.97
N PRO A 80 -13.27 -18.45 -4.35
CA PRO A 80 -12.64 -19.58 -3.68
C PRO A 80 -11.75 -20.32 -4.69
N ALA A 81 -10.55 -20.73 -4.24
CA ALA A 81 -9.71 -21.60 -5.05
C ALA A 81 -10.43 -22.95 -5.19
N GLU A 82 -10.67 -23.37 -6.44
CA GLU A 82 -11.18 -24.71 -6.77
C GLU A 82 -10.08 -25.77 -6.60
#